data_AF-A0A0G3WDP1-F1
#
_entry.id   AF-A0A0G3WDP1-F1
#
_cell.length_a   1.000
_cell.length_b   1.000
_cell.length_c   1.000
_cell.angle_alpha   90.00
_cell.angle_beta   90.00
_cell.angle_gamma   90.00
#
_symmetry.space_group_name_H-M   'P 1'
#
loop_
_entity.id
_entity.type
_entity.pdbx_description
1 polymer ?
#
loop_
_entity_poly.entity_id
_entity_poly.type
_entity_poly.pdbx_seq_one_letter_code
_entity_poly.pdbx_strand_id
1 'polypeptide(L)'
;MELKKGFTKDASGKAFTLLLAIMLMFVLTLLGLLFWLAFKGSTLFYQLIILSSMVLLIIFSLSIALTIYAVIMLWKKKTIPFVIKSVMEMFIGFSYPFIMILGRTLKYDKNMIRRAYTDLNNRLILSGVYDFKGEDILILTPHCIQKSFCPHKITNDIYNCKRCGECDVDDLMALKEKYHLHFHLVTVNSPESPRFQSWDERRFF
;
A
#
# COMPACT_ATOMS: atom_id res chain seq x y z
N MET A 1 2.09 -15.41 -19.94
CA MET A 1 1.68 -15.59 -18.53
C MET A 1 0.68 -14.50 -18.20
N GLU A 2 -0.62 -14.85 -18.19
CA GLU A 2 -1.70 -13.87 -18.10
C GLU A 2 -1.77 -13.24 -16.71
N LEU A 3 -1.31 -11.99 -16.57
CA LEU A 3 -1.68 -11.09 -15.48
C LEU A 3 -3.15 -10.66 -15.64
N LYS A 4 -4.08 -11.62 -15.59
CA LYS A 4 -5.52 -11.39 -15.74
C LYS A 4 -6.28 -11.78 -14.47
N LYS A 5 -5.89 -11.15 -13.37
CA LYS A 5 -6.79 -10.86 -12.24
C LYS A 5 -6.58 -9.43 -11.79
N GLY A 6 -6.70 -8.50 -12.74
CA GLY A 6 -6.93 -7.10 -12.40
C GLY A 6 -8.34 -6.99 -11.81
N PHE A 7 -8.45 -6.50 -10.57
CA PHE A 7 -9.64 -6.11 -9.82
C PHE A 7 -10.93 -6.13 -10.66
N THR A 8 -11.51 -7.32 -10.78
CA THR A 8 -12.77 -7.51 -11.49
C THR A 8 -13.89 -7.07 -10.56
N LYS A 9 -14.06 -5.76 -10.32
CA LYS A 9 -15.22 -5.25 -9.58
C LYS A 9 -15.48 -6.05 -8.29
N ASP A 10 -14.43 -6.52 -7.64
CA ASP A 10 -14.45 -7.58 -6.66
C ASP A 10 -15.01 -7.05 -5.34
N ALA A 11 -15.63 -7.96 -4.58
CA ALA A 11 -16.29 -7.62 -3.32
C ALA A 11 -15.34 -6.90 -2.35
N SER A 12 -14.06 -7.24 -2.37
CA SER A 12 -13.01 -6.66 -1.52
C SER A 12 -12.81 -5.16 -1.80
N GLY A 13 -12.71 -4.77 -3.07
CA GLY A 13 -12.56 -3.37 -3.46
C GLY A 13 -13.74 -2.49 -3.11
N LYS A 14 -14.95 -3.02 -3.35
CA LYS A 14 -16.18 -2.34 -2.94
C LYS A 14 -16.26 -2.18 -1.43
N ALA A 15 -15.87 -3.21 -0.68
CA ALA A 15 -15.84 -3.15 0.78
C ALA A 15 -14.87 -2.06 1.27
N PHE A 16 -13.68 -1.95 0.68
CA PHE A 16 -12.72 -0.89 1.04
C PHE A 16 -13.27 0.51 0.74
N THR A 17 -13.85 0.73 -0.45
CA THR A 17 -14.48 2.01 -0.78
C THR A 17 -15.69 2.33 0.10
N LEU A 18 -16.46 1.31 0.50
CA LEU A 18 -17.58 1.46 1.41
C LEU A 18 -17.11 1.86 2.80
N LEU A 19 -16.03 1.25 3.32
CA LEU A 19 -15.43 1.60 4.61
C LEU A 19 -14.91 3.05 4.61
N LEU A 20 -14.25 3.48 3.53
CA LEU A 20 -13.85 4.88 3.36
C LEU A 20 -15.06 5.83 3.33
N ALA A 21 -16.15 5.45 2.66
CA ALA A 21 -17.38 6.25 2.63
C ALA A 21 -18.05 6.35 4.00
N ILE A 22 -18.09 5.25 4.77
CA ILE A 22 -18.60 5.25 6.15
C ILE A 22 -17.74 6.18 7.03
N MET A 23 -16.42 6.11 6.88
CA MET A 23 -15.49 6.99 7.58
C MET A 23 -15.71 8.47 7.23
N LEU A 24 -15.93 8.79 5.95
CA LEU A 24 -16.28 10.14 5.51
C LEU A 24 -17.59 10.62 6.13
N MET A 25 -18.63 9.78 6.11
CA MET A 25 -19.94 10.11 6.71
C MET A 25 -19.80 10.39 8.21
N PHE A 26 -19.02 9.59 8.93
CA PHE A 26 -18.74 9.82 10.34
C PHE A 26 -18.06 11.18 10.59
N VAL A 27 -17.02 11.52 9.82
CA VAL A 27 -16.34 12.82 9.91
C VAL A 27 -17.29 13.99 9.61
N LEU A 28 -18.15 13.86 8.60
CA LEU A 28 -19.15 14.88 8.28
C LEU A 28 -20.19 15.06 9.38
N THR A 29 -20.63 13.97 10.03
CA THR A 29 -21.55 14.08 11.18
C THR A 29 -20.90 14.80 12.36
N LEU A 30 -19.62 14.53 12.66
CA LEU A 30 -18.87 15.24 13.69
C LEU A 30 -18.70 16.72 13.36
N LEU A 31 -18.40 17.04 12.09
CA LEU A 31 -18.33 18.43 11.61
C LEU A 31 -19.66 19.16 11.82
N GLY A 32 -20.79 18.53 11.48
CA GLY A 32 -22.12 19.11 11.69
C GLY A 32 -22.43 19.35 13.17
N LEU A 33 -22.07 18.42 14.05
CA LEU A 33 -22.22 18.57 15.50
C LEU A 33 -21.37 19.71 16.06
N LEU A 34 -20.11 19.82 15.64
CA LEU A 34 -19.22 20.91 16.07
C LEU A 34 -19.70 22.25 15.55
N PHE A 35 -20.18 22.32 14.31
CA PHE A 35 -20.78 23.53 13.75
C PHE A 35 -22.00 23.97 14.56
N TRP A 36 -22.90 23.04 14.89
CA TRP A 36 -24.06 23.32 15.74
C TRP A 36 -23.66 23.83 17.14
N LEU A 37 -22.63 23.25 17.75
CA LEU A 37 -22.08 23.70 19.03
C LEU A 37 -21.42 25.08 18.93
N ALA A 38 -20.77 25.39 17.81
CA ALA A 38 -20.14 26.68 17.58
C ALA A 38 -21.13 27.85 17.65
N PHE A 39 -22.36 27.67 17.15
CA PHE A 39 -23.42 28.70 17.25
C PHE A 39 -23.90 28.97 18.68
N LYS A 40 -23.73 28.03 19.61
CA LYS A 40 -24.17 28.18 21.01
C LYS A 40 -23.09 28.73 21.94
N GLY A 41 -21.81 28.66 21.56
CA GLY A 41 -20.70 29.07 22.43
C GLY A 41 -20.48 30.59 22.44
N SER A 42 -20.55 31.23 23.61
CA SER A 42 -20.39 32.69 23.77
C SER A 42 -18.96 33.13 24.12
N THR A 43 -18.10 32.22 24.57
CA THR A 43 -16.74 32.55 25.05
C THR A 43 -15.70 32.37 23.94
N LEU A 44 -14.85 33.39 23.75
CA LEU A 44 -13.81 33.43 22.70
C LEU A 44 -12.87 32.21 22.72
N PHE A 45 -12.45 31.75 23.91
CA PHE A 45 -11.57 30.57 24.04
C PHE A 45 -12.21 29.29 23.49
N TYR A 46 -13.50 29.07 23.75
CA TYR A 46 -14.22 27.90 23.24
C TYR A 46 -14.41 27.99 21.73
N GLN A 47 -14.69 29.18 21.19
CA GLN A 47 -14.81 29.39 19.74
C GLN A 47 -13.50 29.12 18.99
N LEU A 48 -12.35 29.53 19.54
CA LEU A 48 -11.04 29.26 18.94
C LEU A 48 -10.72 27.76 18.86
N ILE A 49 -10.98 27.01 19.94
CA ILE A 49 -10.77 25.55 19.97
C ILE A 49 -11.68 24.86 18.95
N ILE A 50 -12.97 25.19 18.95
CA ILE A 50 -13.93 24.60 18.01
C ILE A 50 -13.52 24.94 16.57
N LEU A 51 -13.17 26.18 16.26
CA LEU A 51 -12.74 26.59 14.92
C LEU A 51 -11.51 25.82 14.45
N SER A 52 -10.47 25.70 15.30
CA SER A 52 -9.26 24.94 14.95
C SER A 52 -9.56 23.46 14.65
N SER A 53 -10.43 22.83 15.47
CA SER A 53 -10.85 21.44 15.26
C SER A 53 -11.65 21.26 13.98
N MET A 54 -12.49 22.25 13.61
CA MET A 54 -13.23 22.22 12.36
C MET A 54 -12.32 22.30 11.14
N VAL A 55 -11.32 23.18 11.15
CA VAL A 55 -10.35 23.29 10.04
C VAL A 55 -9.62 21.96 9.84
N LEU A 56 -9.17 21.31 10.92
CA LEU A 56 -8.52 20.00 10.86
C LEU A 56 -9.44 18.92 10.28
N LEU A 57 -10.69 18.85 10.75
CA LEU A 57 -11.65 17.88 10.24
C LEU A 57 -12.06 18.14 8.78
N ILE A 58 -12.11 19.39 8.35
CA ILE A 58 -12.34 19.75 6.94
C ILE A 58 -11.20 19.23 6.08
N ILE A 59 -9.94 19.53 6.45
CA ILE A 59 -8.75 19.02 5.73
C ILE A 59 -8.81 17.49 5.64
N PHE A 60 -9.10 16.83 6.75
CA PHE A 60 -9.22 15.37 6.80
C PHE A 60 -10.33 14.84 5.89
N SER A 61 -11.50 15.48 5.88
CA SER A 61 -12.62 15.10 5.00
C SER A 61 -12.28 15.26 3.53
N LEU A 62 -11.55 16.33 3.16
CA LEU A 62 -11.07 16.57 1.80
C LEU A 62 -10.07 15.49 1.38
N SER A 63 -9.13 15.10 2.26
CA SER A 63 -8.21 13.99 2.00
C SER A 63 -8.96 12.69 1.70
N ILE A 64 -9.98 12.33 2.51
CA ILE A 64 -10.82 11.15 2.26
C ILE A 64 -11.53 11.27 0.90
N ALA A 65 -12.19 12.40 0.62
CA ALA A 65 -12.90 12.60 -0.63
C ALA A 65 -11.99 12.48 -1.86
N LEU A 66 -10.78 13.06 -1.80
CA LEU A 66 -9.76 12.95 -2.84
C LEU A 66 -9.33 11.49 -3.05
N THR A 67 -9.15 10.72 -1.98
CA THR A 67 -8.80 9.29 -2.13
C THR A 67 -9.92 8.49 -2.78
N ILE A 68 -11.19 8.72 -2.40
CA ILE A 68 -12.34 8.06 -3.06
C ILE A 68 -12.39 8.43 -4.55
N TYR A 69 -12.19 9.70 -4.88
CA TYR A 69 -12.12 10.15 -6.27
C TYR A 69 -10.97 9.49 -7.05
N ALA A 70 -9.78 9.41 -6.46
CA ALA A 70 -8.61 8.76 -7.05
C ALA A 70 -8.84 7.26 -7.26
N VAL A 71 -9.49 6.58 -6.31
CA VAL A 71 -9.91 5.18 -6.48
C VAL A 71 -10.85 5.07 -7.69
N ILE A 72 -11.87 5.92 -7.82
CA ILE A 72 -12.78 5.89 -8.99
C ILE A 72 -12.01 6.13 -10.32
N MET A 73 -11.04 7.04 -10.32
CA MET A 73 -10.15 7.29 -11.48
C MET A 73 -9.33 6.05 -11.87
N LEU A 74 -8.74 5.36 -10.88
CA LEU A 74 -8.02 4.09 -11.11
C LEU A 74 -8.93 3.05 -11.78
N TRP A 75 -10.19 2.96 -11.36
CA TRP A 75 -11.14 2.00 -11.92
C TRP A 75 -11.51 2.34 -13.37
N LYS A 76 -11.55 3.64 -13.71
CA LYS A 76 -11.76 4.12 -15.07
C LYS A 76 -10.50 4.06 -15.94
N LYS A 77 -9.40 3.50 -15.43
CA LYS A 77 -8.08 3.42 -16.10
C LYS A 77 -7.57 4.77 -16.61
N LYS A 78 -7.91 5.86 -15.89
CA LYS A 78 -7.42 7.20 -16.23
C LYS A 78 -6.10 7.46 -15.52
N THR A 79 -5.27 8.31 -16.12
CA THR A 79 -4.06 8.81 -15.49
C THR A 79 -4.43 9.70 -14.31
N ILE A 80 -3.73 9.51 -13.19
CA ILE A 80 -3.95 10.28 -11.97
C ILE A 80 -2.88 11.37 -11.92
N PRO A 81 -3.27 12.63 -11.65
CA PRO A 81 -2.29 13.69 -11.49
C PRO A 81 -1.42 13.45 -10.26
N PHE A 82 -0.14 13.81 -10.35
CA PHE A 82 0.88 13.54 -9.32
C PHE A 82 0.46 13.98 -7.92
N VAL A 83 -0.14 15.17 -7.76
CA VAL A 83 -0.59 15.69 -6.45
C VAL A 83 -1.62 14.78 -5.79
N ILE A 84 -2.61 14.30 -6.55
CA ILE A 84 -3.65 13.40 -6.01
C ILE A 84 -3.03 12.05 -5.64
N LYS A 85 -2.09 11.56 -6.45
CA LYS A 85 -1.36 10.33 -6.18
C LYS A 85 -0.58 10.40 -4.86
N SER A 86 0.22 11.45 -4.64
CA SER A 86 0.98 11.60 -3.38
C SER A 86 0.08 11.75 -2.15
N VAL A 87 -1.02 12.50 -2.25
CA VAL A 87 -2.00 12.60 -1.15
C VAL A 87 -2.61 11.23 -0.85
N MET A 88 -2.95 10.47 -1.89
CA MET A 88 -3.54 9.14 -1.74
C MET A 88 -2.57 8.13 -1.13
N GLU A 89 -1.29 8.12 -1.54
CA GLU A 89 -0.25 7.27 -0.97
C GLU A 89 -0.13 7.49 0.54
N MET A 90 0.04 8.74 0.96
CA MET A 90 0.13 9.11 2.38
C MET A 90 -1.16 8.76 3.15
N PHE A 91 -2.32 9.07 2.58
CA PHE A 91 -3.59 8.89 3.26
C PHE A 91 -4.00 7.42 3.39
N ILE A 92 -3.71 6.57 2.39
CA ILE A 92 -4.03 5.14 2.43
C ILE A 92 -3.27 4.45 3.55
N GLY A 93 -1.97 4.76 3.70
CA GLY A 93 -1.15 4.32 4.83
C GLY A 93 -1.73 4.73 6.19
N PHE A 94 -2.00 6.02 6.34
CA PHE A 94 -2.56 6.59 7.58
C PHE A 94 -3.94 6.02 7.95
N SER A 95 -4.83 5.83 6.96
CA SER A 95 -6.21 5.38 7.18
C SER A 95 -6.33 3.87 7.38
N TYR A 96 -5.37 3.07 6.92
CA TYR A 96 -5.38 1.61 7.03
C TYR A 96 -5.64 1.05 8.45
N PRO A 97 -4.96 1.49 9.53
CA PRO A 97 -5.24 1.00 10.88
C PRO A 97 -6.69 1.28 11.31
N PHE A 98 -7.23 2.44 10.95
CA PHE A 98 -8.63 2.80 11.24
C PHE A 98 -9.61 1.92 10.46
N ILE A 99 -9.36 1.69 9.18
CA ILE A 99 -10.16 0.80 8.33
C ILE A 99 -10.15 -0.63 8.87
N MET A 100 -9.01 -1.11 9.38
CA MET A 100 -8.89 -2.43 10.00
C MET A 100 -9.71 -2.55 11.29
N ILE A 101 -9.78 -1.50 12.10
CA ILE A 101 -10.64 -1.47 13.31
C ILE A 101 -12.11 -1.45 12.91
N LEU A 102 -12.49 -0.54 12.02
CA LEU A 102 -13.87 -0.38 11.55
C LEU A 102 -14.37 -1.66 10.86
N GLY A 103 -13.56 -2.26 10.01
CA GLY A 103 -13.88 -3.50 9.33
C GLY A 103 -14.14 -4.67 10.29
N ARG A 104 -13.38 -4.77 11.40
CA ARG A 104 -13.65 -5.76 12.45
C ARG A 104 -15.00 -5.52 13.13
N THR A 105 -15.35 -4.28 13.43
CA THR A 105 -16.65 -3.95 14.05
C THR A 105 -17.83 -4.31 13.15
N LEU A 106 -17.65 -4.19 11.83
CA LEU A 106 -18.63 -4.56 10.81
C LEU A 106 -18.55 -6.04 10.38
N LYS A 107 -17.81 -6.88 11.11
CA LYS A 107 -17.62 -8.33 10.87
C LYS A 107 -17.02 -8.68 9.49
N TYR A 108 -16.26 -7.77 8.89
CA TYR A 108 -15.49 -8.08 7.67
C TYR A 108 -14.26 -8.93 7.98
N ASP A 109 -13.95 -9.85 7.07
CA ASP A 109 -12.74 -10.66 7.15
C ASP A 109 -11.47 -9.79 7.02
N LYS A 110 -10.52 -9.98 7.94
CA LYS A 110 -9.26 -9.21 7.98
C LYS A 110 -8.43 -9.43 6.72
N ASN A 111 -8.43 -10.65 6.16
CA ASN A 111 -7.66 -10.97 4.97
C ASN A 111 -8.29 -10.35 3.72
N MET A 112 -9.61 -10.20 3.68
CA MET A 112 -10.29 -9.46 2.63
C MET A 112 -9.87 -7.98 2.60
N ILE A 113 -9.85 -7.30 3.75
CA ILE A 113 -9.42 -5.89 3.84
C ILE A 113 -7.95 -5.74 3.44
N ARG A 114 -7.08 -6.63 3.94
CA ARG A 114 -5.65 -6.67 3.58
C ARG A 114 -5.46 -6.81 2.07
N ARG A 115 -6.15 -7.77 1.44
CA ARG A 115 -6.08 -7.96 -0.01
C ARG A 115 -6.55 -6.73 -0.77
N ALA A 116 -7.64 -6.09 -0.34
CA ALA A 116 -8.15 -4.87 -0.97
C ALA A 116 -7.13 -3.71 -0.88
N TYR A 117 -6.53 -3.52 0.30
CA TYR A 117 -5.49 -2.52 0.52
C TYR A 117 -4.27 -2.79 -0.36
N THR A 118 -3.75 -4.03 -0.36
CA THR A 118 -2.57 -4.40 -1.17
C THR A 118 -2.83 -4.21 -2.66
N ASP A 119 -3.98 -4.63 -3.18
CA ASP A 119 -4.29 -4.44 -4.60
C ASP A 119 -4.45 -2.96 -4.97
N LEU A 120 -5.13 -2.17 -4.12
CA LEU A 120 -5.27 -0.73 -4.33
C LEU A 120 -3.91 -0.02 -4.34
N ASN A 121 -3.06 -0.34 -3.37
CA ASN A 121 -1.71 0.22 -3.28
C ASN A 121 -0.87 -0.19 -4.50
N ASN A 122 -0.93 -1.45 -4.91
CA ASN A 122 -0.23 -1.93 -6.10
C ASN A 122 -0.68 -1.19 -7.37
N ARG A 123 -1.99 -0.96 -7.54
CA ARG A 123 -2.49 -0.17 -8.68
C ARG A 123 -2.02 1.27 -8.63
N LEU A 124 -2.01 1.87 -7.46
CA LEU A 124 -1.56 3.23 -7.27
C LEU A 124 -0.08 3.35 -7.64
N ILE A 125 0.75 2.44 -7.13
CA ILE A 125 2.16 2.38 -7.47
C ILE A 125 2.32 2.18 -8.98
N LEU A 126 1.73 1.14 -9.56
CA LEU A 126 1.85 0.83 -10.99
C LEU A 126 1.29 1.91 -11.93
N SER A 127 0.46 2.83 -11.43
CA SER A 127 -0.04 3.97 -12.22
C SER A 127 0.95 5.14 -12.33
N GLY A 128 2.00 5.15 -11.51
CA GLY A 128 3.05 6.16 -11.52
C GLY A 128 4.18 5.84 -12.48
N VAL A 129 4.92 6.88 -12.84
CA VAL A 129 6.27 6.74 -13.41
C VAL A 129 7.26 6.95 -12.28
N TYR A 130 8.18 6.01 -12.11
CA TYR A 130 9.26 6.11 -11.14
C TYR A 130 10.59 5.88 -11.84
N ASP A 131 11.58 6.65 -11.39
CA ASP A 131 12.96 6.48 -11.79
C ASP A 131 13.71 5.86 -10.61
N PHE A 132 13.94 4.55 -10.67
CA PHE A 132 14.67 3.79 -9.64
C PHE A 132 16.00 3.35 -10.23
N LYS A 133 17.07 3.47 -9.44
CA LYS A 133 18.33 2.83 -9.81
C LYS A 133 18.22 1.33 -9.52
N GLY A 134 19.02 0.53 -10.21
CA GLY A 134 19.07 -0.91 -9.98
C GLY A 134 19.36 -1.30 -8.54
N GLU A 135 20.28 -0.58 -7.91
CA GLU A 135 20.66 -0.72 -6.50
C GLU A 135 19.50 -0.44 -5.51
N ASP A 136 18.46 0.26 -5.94
CA ASP A 136 17.25 0.51 -5.12
C ASP A 136 16.23 -0.64 -5.24
N ILE A 137 16.47 -1.62 -6.12
CA ILE A 137 15.52 -2.69 -6.44
C ILE A 137 16.02 -4.01 -5.87
N LEU A 138 15.23 -4.56 -4.95
CA LEU A 138 15.44 -5.90 -4.38
C LEU A 138 14.46 -6.91 -5.01
N ILE A 139 15.01 -7.93 -5.64
CA ILE A 139 14.29 -9.13 -6.02
C ILE A 139 14.32 -10.09 -4.83
N LEU A 140 13.14 -10.30 -4.25
CA LEU A 140 12.92 -11.25 -3.17
C LEU A 140 12.17 -12.47 -3.72
N THR A 141 12.83 -13.63 -3.81
CA THR A 141 12.15 -14.86 -4.27
C THR A 141 12.14 -15.94 -3.20
N PRO A 142 11.10 -16.80 -3.19
CA PRO A 142 11.14 -18.01 -2.41
C PRO A 142 12.18 -18.98 -2.99
N HIS A 143 12.75 -19.81 -2.14
CA HIS A 143 13.62 -20.93 -2.54
C HIS A 143 12.95 -21.92 -3.52
N CYS A 144 11.62 -21.89 -3.65
CA CYS A 144 10.84 -22.75 -4.53
C CYS A 144 11.06 -22.54 -6.04
N ILE A 145 11.83 -21.52 -6.45
CA ILE A 145 12.15 -21.30 -7.86
C ILE A 145 13.27 -22.24 -8.37
N GLN A 146 14.04 -22.82 -7.44
CA GLN A 146 15.00 -23.88 -7.74
C GLN A 146 14.26 -25.19 -7.98
N LYS A 147 14.57 -25.89 -9.09
CA LYS A 147 14.05 -27.23 -9.34
C LYS A 147 14.62 -28.23 -8.33
N SER A 148 13.78 -29.15 -7.86
CA SER A 148 14.15 -30.15 -6.84
C SER A 148 15.28 -31.09 -7.25
N PHE A 149 15.45 -31.33 -8.56
CA PHE A 149 16.53 -32.17 -9.09
C PHE A 149 17.87 -31.43 -9.23
N CYS A 150 17.91 -30.12 -8.98
CA CYS A 150 19.14 -29.35 -9.12
C CYS A 150 20.16 -29.79 -8.05
N PRO A 151 21.37 -30.24 -8.45
CA PRO A 151 22.37 -30.71 -7.49
C PRO A 151 23.03 -29.55 -6.71
N HIS A 152 22.92 -28.31 -7.20
CA HIS A 152 23.61 -27.14 -6.66
C HIS A 152 22.69 -26.27 -5.79
N LYS A 153 22.62 -26.53 -4.48
CA LYS A 153 21.75 -25.78 -3.56
C LYS A 153 22.13 -24.30 -3.49
N ILE A 154 21.17 -23.42 -3.79
CA ILE A 154 21.35 -21.96 -3.75
C ILE A 154 20.83 -21.30 -2.48
N THR A 155 20.24 -22.09 -1.55
CA THR A 155 19.57 -21.58 -0.34
C THR A 155 20.46 -20.75 0.58
N ASN A 156 21.76 -21.04 0.63
CA ASN A 156 22.73 -20.29 1.44
C ASN A 156 23.49 -19.25 0.61
N ASP A 157 23.71 -19.55 -0.68
CA ASP A 157 24.43 -18.68 -1.59
C ASP A 157 23.86 -18.82 -3.01
N ILE A 158 23.31 -17.72 -3.53
CA ILE A 158 22.79 -17.61 -4.90
C ILE A 158 23.87 -17.87 -5.96
N TYR A 159 25.15 -17.63 -5.64
CA TYR A 159 26.27 -17.85 -6.54
C TYR A 159 26.62 -19.34 -6.75
N ASN A 160 25.98 -20.25 -6.01
CA ASN A 160 26.11 -21.69 -6.27
C ASN A 160 25.41 -22.13 -7.56
N CYS A 161 24.53 -21.30 -8.14
CA CYS A 161 23.89 -21.59 -9.41
C CYS A 161 24.95 -21.71 -10.52
N LYS A 162 25.02 -22.87 -11.19
CA LYS A 162 25.94 -23.10 -12.32
C LYS A 162 25.41 -22.64 -13.67
N ARG A 163 24.29 -21.90 -13.70
CA ARG A 163 23.70 -21.35 -14.93
C ARG A 163 23.46 -22.42 -16.00
N CYS A 164 22.83 -23.52 -15.59
CA CYS A 164 22.51 -24.64 -16.47
C CYS A 164 21.23 -24.42 -17.30
N GLY A 165 20.53 -23.29 -17.12
CA GLY A 165 19.29 -22.96 -17.84
C GLY A 165 18.04 -23.75 -17.41
N GLU A 166 18.14 -24.70 -16.47
CA GLU A 166 17.02 -25.59 -16.10
C GLU A 166 16.02 -25.00 -15.10
N CYS A 167 16.32 -23.83 -14.53
CA CYS A 167 15.45 -23.13 -13.60
C CYS A 167 15.53 -21.61 -13.80
N ASP A 168 14.47 -20.91 -13.42
CA ASP A 168 14.36 -19.45 -13.59
C ASP A 168 15.38 -18.66 -12.75
N VAL A 169 16.15 -19.34 -11.88
CA VAL A 169 17.26 -18.75 -11.11
C VAL A 169 18.30 -18.13 -12.02
N ASP A 170 18.60 -18.77 -13.15
CA ASP A 170 19.60 -18.25 -14.11
C ASP A 170 19.15 -16.91 -14.71
N ASP A 171 17.88 -16.83 -15.12
CA ASP A 171 17.27 -15.60 -15.63
C ASP A 171 17.28 -14.47 -14.58
N LEU A 172 17.02 -14.80 -13.32
CA LEU A 172 17.09 -13.82 -12.22
C LEU A 172 18.51 -13.34 -11.96
N MET A 173 19.51 -14.23 -12.04
CA MET A 173 20.92 -13.86 -11.93
C MET A 173 21.35 -12.97 -13.10
N ALA A 174 20.89 -13.28 -14.32
CA ALA A 174 21.12 -12.43 -15.48
C ALA A 174 20.49 -11.04 -15.31
N LEU A 175 19.28 -10.96 -14.74
CA LEU A 175 18.61 -9.69 -14.46
C LEU A 175 19.38 -8.87 -13.42
N LYS A 176 19.86 -9.53 -12.36
CA LYS A 176 20.70 -8.94 -11.33
C LYS A 176 21.97 -8.31 -11.93
N GLU A 177 22.68 -9.04 -12.79
CA GLU A 177 23.91 -8.58 -13.44
C GLU A 177 23.64 -7.43 -14.40
N LYS A 178 22.60 -7.55 -15.24
CA LYS A 178 22.25 -6.57 -16.28
C LYS A 178 21.82 -5.23 -15.71
N TYR A 179 21.05 -5.24 -14.62
CA TYR A 179 20.48 -4.03 -14.04
C TYR A 179 21.10 -3.66 -12.70
N HIS A 180 22.15 -4.34 -12.24
CA HIS A 180 22.79 -4.10 -10.93
C HIS A 180 21.82 -4.16 -9.74
N LEU A 181 20.94 -5.16 -9.72
CA LEU A 181 19.89 -5.32 -8.70
C LEU A 181 20.42 -6.04 -7.45
N HIS A 182 19.70 -5.94 -6.33
CA HIS A 182 19.85 -6.87 -5.22
C HIS A 182 18.97 -8.11 -5.44
N PHE A 183 19.50 -9.30 -5.18
CA PHE A 183 18.76 -10.55 -5.29
C PHE A 183 18.96 -11.38 -4.02
N HIS A 184 17.87 -11.71 -3.33
CA HIS A 184 17.89 -12.49 -2.09
C HIS A 184 16.84 -13.60 -2.11
N LEU A 185 17.24 -14.77 -1.60
CA LEU A 185 16.36 -15.91 -1.37
C LEU A 185 15.88 -15.90 0.07
N VAL A 186 14.56 -16.00 0.24
CA VAL A 186 13.97 -16.13 1.58
C VAL A 186 13.75 -17.60 1.90
N THR A 187 14.36 -18.03 2.99
CA THR A 187 14.09 -19.32 3.63
C THR A 187 13.36 -19.09 4.95
N VAL A 188 12.50 -20.03 5.34
CA VAL A 188 11.66 -19.92 6.56
C VAL A 188 12.50 -19.85 7.85
N ASN A 189 13.78 -20.26 7.81
CA ASN A 189 14.71 -20.32 8.94
C ASN A 189 16.06 -19.63 8.65
N SER A 190 16.08 -18.47 7.98
CA SER A 190 17.34 -17.70 7.85
C SER A 190 17.60 -16.86 9.11
N PRO A 191 18.67 -17.13 9.90
CA PRO A 191 19.11 -16.24 10.98
C PRO A 191 19.84 -14.99 10.49
N GLU A 192 20.13 -14.90 9.18
CA GLU A 192 20.81 -13.78 8.54
C GLU A 192 19.90 -13.16 7.47
N SER A 193 18.84 -12.47 7.90
CA SER A 193 18.39 -11.32 7.11
C SER A 193 19.43 -10.22 7.30
N PRO A 194 19.98 -9.60 6.24
CA PRO A 194 20.81 -8.42 6.41
C PRO A 194 20.02 -7.41 7.26
N ARG A 195 20.63 -6.92 8.34
CA ARG A 195 20.09 -5.78 9.07
C ARG A 195 20.23 -4.59 8.10
N PHE A 196 19.19 -4.35 7.30
CA PHE A 196 19.11 -3.28 6.30
C PHE A 196 19.15 -1.91 7.02
N GLN A 197 20.35 -1.45 7.37
CA GLN A 197 20.57 -0.30 8.26
C GLN A 197 20.34 1.07 7.57
N SER A 198 19.88 1.11 6.33
CA SER A 198 19.69 2.36 5.57
C SER A 198 18.32 2.51 4.89
N TRP A 199 17.39 1.57 5.10
CA TRP A 199 16.03 1.72 4.58
C TRP A 199 15.19 2.45 5.63
N ASP A 200 14.95 3.75 5.41
CA ASP A 200 14.02 4.53 6.24
C ASP A 200 12.61 3.93 6.08
N GLU A 201 12.21 3.11 7.06
CA GLU A 201 10.91 2.44 7.13
C GLU A 201 9.73 3.43 7.01
N ARG A 202 9.97 4.73 7.22
CA ARG A 202 8.97 5.80 7.06
C ARG A 202 8.59 6.11 5.62
N ARG A 203 9.21 5.47 4.63
CA ARG A 203 8.88 5.66 3.20
C ARG A 203 7.91 4.61 2.65
N PHE A 204 7.57 3.58 3.43
CA PHE A 204 6.73 2.45 3.01
C PHE A 204 5.48 2.23 3.88
N PHE A 205 5.17 3.14 4.81
CA PHE A 205 3.92 3.13 5.58
C PHE A 205 3.15 4.45 5.44
#